data_AF-A0A963VWU3-F1
#
_entry.id   AF-A0A963VWU3-F1
#
_cell.length_a   1.000
_cell.length_b   1.000
_cell.length_c   1.000
_cell.angle_alpha   90.00
_cell.angle_beta   90.00
_cell.angle_gamma   90.00
#
_symmetry.space_group_name_H-M   'P 1'
#
loop_
_entity.id
_entity.type
_entity.pdbx_description
1 polymer ?
#
loop_
_entity_poly.entity_id
_entity_poly.type
_entity_poly.pdbx_seq_one_letter_code
_entity_poly.pdbx_strand_id
1 'polypeptide(L)'
;MLADGFDWDDGNRLKCSKHGVPIEDIEYVMRNAPLVAPDYAHSRHEDRYIAIGRSRHGRSVFVAFTYRHRNGHFLVRPISARYMHAKEIARHGRYQS
;
A
#
# COMPACT_ATOMS: atom_id res chain seq x y z
N MET A 1 8.55 -6.81 6.75
CA MET A 1 7.59 -7.15 5.68
C MET A 1 7.44 -8.67 5.64
N LEU A 2 6.22 -9.20 5.52
CA LEU A 2 5.94 -10.65 5.47
C LEU A 2 5.95 -11.23 4.03
N ALA A 3 6.60 -10.56 3.09
CA ALA A 3 6.62 -10.90 1.67
C ALA A 3 8.04 -10.76 1.12
N ASP A 4 8.35 -11.53 0.08
CA ASP A 4 9.67 -11.64 -0.54
C ASP A 4 10.03 -10.42 -1.39
N GLY A 5 9.03 -9.60 -1.77
CA GLY A 5 9.23 -8.41 -2.59
C GLY A 5 7.93 -7.83 -3.15
N PHE A 6 8.06 -7.06 -4.23
CA PHE A 6 6.96 -6.41 -4.93
C PHE A 6 6.77 -6.97 -6.34
N ASP A 7 5.53 -7.28 -6.70
CA ASP A 7 5.10 -7.64 -8.05
C ASP A 7 4.71 -6.36 -8.81
N TRP A 8 5.73 -5.67 -9.34
CA TRP A 8 5.55 -4.50 -10.19
C TRP A 8 5.55 -4.88 -11.68
N ASP A 9 4.62 -4.31 -12.44
CA ASP A 9 4.61 -4.28 -13.90
C ASP A 9 4.33 -2.85 -14.39
N ASP A 10 4.44 -2.61 -15.70
CA ASP A 10 4.24 -1.26 -16.25
C ASP A 10 2.84 -0.71 -15.96
N GLY A 11 1.83 -1.60 -15.89
CA GLY A 11 0.45 -1.23 -15.62
C GLY A 11 0.25 -0.68 -14.21
N ASN A 12 0.69 -1.41 -13.18
CA ASN A 12 0.51 -0.98 -11.80
C ASN A 12 1.50 0.12 -11.39
N ARG A 13 2.72 0.16 -11.95
CA ARG A 13 3.66 1.28 -11.77
C ARG A 13 3.04 2.58 -12.26
N LEU A 14 2.55 2.60 -13.50
CA LEU A 14 1.93 3.80 -14.07
C LEU A 14 0.69 4.22 -13.27
N LYS A 15 -0.15 3.25 -12.89
CA LYS A 15 -1.36 3.53 -12.10
C LYS A 15 -1.04 4.11 -10.72
N CYS A 16 -0.03 3.60 -10.02
CA CYS A 16 0.35 4.11 -8.71
C CYS A 16 1.00 5.49 -8.80
N SER A 17 1.90 5.69 -9.76
CA SER A 17 2.57 6.98 -9.96
C SER A 17 1.63 8.10 -10.41
N LYS A 18 0.54 7.77 -11.13
CA LYS A 18 -0.50 8.75 -11.53
C LYS A 18 -1.14 9.50 -10.36
N HIS A 19 -1.13 8.91 -9.16
CA HIS A 19 -1.70 9.51 -7.96
C HIS A 19 -0.67 10.30 -7.13
N GLY A 20 0.53 10.52 -7.67
CA GLY A 20 1.54 11.42 -7.12
C GLY A 20 2.41 10.83 -6.02
N VAL A 21 2.29 9.53 -5.72
CA VAL A 21 3.17 8.84 -4.75
C VAL A 21 4.31 8.16 -5.52
N PRO A 22 5.58 8.54 -5.28
CA PRO A 22 6.72 7.86 -5.87
C PRO A 22 6.76 6.38 -5.48
N ILE A 23 7.27 5.53 -6.36
CA ILE A 23 7.38 4.10 -6.09
C ILE A 23 8.28 3.86 -4.87
N GLU A 24 9.37 4.62 -4.69
CA GLU A 24 10.23 4.48 -3.52
C GLU A 24 9.50 4.77 -2.19
N ASP A 25 8.48 5.63 -2.21
CA ASP A 25 7.69 5.97 -1.04
C ASP A 25 6.65 4.89 -0.74
N ILE A 26 6.06 4.28 -1.77
CA ILE A 26 5.18 3.11 -1.63
C ILE A 26 5.96 1.96 -1.00
N GLU A 27 7.13 1.66 -1.57
CA GLU A 27 7.96 0.58 -1.04
C GLU A 27 8.47 0.87 0.36
N TYR A 28 8.84 2.13 0.65
CA TYR A 28 9.23 2.55 1.98
C TYR A 28 8.10 2.33 2.98
N VAL A 29 6.89 2.81 2.70
CA VAL A 29 5.71 2.62 3.57
C VAL A 29 5.48 1.13 3.84
N MET A 30 5.53 0.32 2.79
CA MET A 30 5.27 -1.13 2.90
C MET A 30 6.37 -1.87 3.67
N ARG A 31 7.62 -1.41 3.64
CA ARG A 31 8.74 -2.00 4.41
C ARG A 31 8.77 -1.52 5.87
N ASN A 32 8.32 -0.30 6.16
CA ASN A 32 8.43 0.33 7.48
C ASN A 32 7.15 0.16 8.33
N ALA A 33 6.76 -1.11 8.54
CA ALA A 33 5.68 -1.51 9.45
C ALA A 33 4.38 -0.69 9.28
N PRO A 34 3.74 -0.73 8.10
CA PRO A 34 2.47 -0.05 7.92
C PRO A 34 1.38 -0.70 8.76
N LEU A 35 0.36 0.07 9.13
CA LEU A 35 -0.89 -0.48 9.61
C LEU A 35 -1.59 -1.17 8.42
N VAL A 36 -1.80 -2.47 8.50
CA VAL A 36 -2.48 -3.25 7.46
C VAL A 36 -3.86 -3.66 7.92
N ALA A 37 -4.87 -3.49 7.06
CA ALA A 37 -6.23 -3.95 7.31
C ALA A 37 -6.85 -4.56 6.03
N PRO A 38 -7.79 -5.51 6.14
CA PRO A 38 -8.53 -5.99 4.98
C PRO A 38 -9.42 -4.90 4.37
N ASP A 39 -9.48 -4.85 3.04
CA ASP A 39 -10.36 -3.96 2.28
C ASP A 39 -11.70 -4.64 1.99
N TYR A 40 -12.53 -4.82 3.02
CA TYR A 40 -13.81 -5.52 2.92
C TYR A 40 -14.77 -4.90 1.89
N ALA A 41 -14.63 -3.60 1.59
CA ALA A 41 -15.46 -2.92 0.61
C ALA A 41 -15.19 -3.40 -0.84
N HIS A 42 -13.98 -3.89 -1.12
CA HIS A 42 -13.54 -4.25 -2.47
C HIS A 42 -13.12 -5.72 -2.63
N SER A 43 -13.19 -6.54 -1.58
CA SER A 43 -12.70 -7.93 -1.57
C SER A 43 -13.67 -8.97 -2.14
N ARG A 44 -14.54 -8.62 -3.10
CA ARG A 44 -15.56 -9.55 -3.62
C ARG A 44 -15.01 -10.73 -4.45
N HIS A 45 -13.79 -10.60 -4.98
CA HIS A 45 -13.17 -11.62 -5.85
C HIS A 45 -11.68 -11.88 -5.59
N GLU A 46 -10.95 -10.94 -5.00
CA GLU A 46 -9.52 -11.06 -4.67
C GLU A 46 -9.32 -10.43 -3.29
N ASP A 47 -8.57 -11.09 -2.40
CA ASP A 47 -8.29 -10.54 -1.07
C ASP A 47 -7.48 -9.26 -1.21
N ARG A 48 -8.10 -8.13 -0.86
CA ARG A 48 -7.47 -6.83 -0.91
C ARG A 48 -7.18 -6.33 0.48
N TYR A 49 -6.06 -5.63 0.58
CA TYR A 49 -5.56 -5.08 1.82
C TYR A 49 -5.23 -3.61 1.60
N ILE A 50 -5.39 -2.84 2.66
CA ILE A 50 -4.92 -1.47 2.75
C ILE A 50 -3.73 -1.43 3.69
N ALA A 51 -2.69 -0.71 3.28
CA ALA A 51 -1.58 -0.33 4.12
C ALA A 51 -1.61 1.19 4.31
N ILE A 52 -1.50 1.62 5.56
CA ILE A 52 -1.36 3.02 5.93
C ILE A 52 -0.04 3.19 6.65
N GLY A 53 0.79 4.11 6.17
CA GLY A 53 2.04 4.45 6.82
C GLY A 53 2.54 5.82 6.42
N ARG A 54 3.77 6.14 6.79
CA ARG A 54 4.40 7.43 6.46
C ARG A 54 5.48 7.23 5.41
N SER A 55 5.51 8.14 4.44
CA SER A 55 6.56 8.22 3.44
C SER A 55 7.88 8.67 4.06
N ARG A 56 8.97 8.65 3.28
CA ARG A 56 10.29 9.13 3.76
C ARG A 56 10.27 10.58 4.23
N HIS A 57 9.37 11.37 3.64
CA HIS A 57 9.17 12.79 3.96
C HIS A 57 8.08 13.01 5.01
N GLY A 58 7.62 11.97 5.70
CA GLY A 58 6.65 12.06 6.79
C GLY A 58 5.18 12.24 6.36
N ARG A 59 4.89 12.21 5.05
CA ARG A 59 3.50 12.30 4.56
C ARG A 59 2.78 10.98 4.75
N SER A 60 1.53 11.02 5.21
CA SER A 60 0.72 9.80 5.32
C SER A 60 0.33 9.30 3.92
N VAL A 61 0.58 8.01 3.68
CA VAL A 61 0.32 7.33 2.42
C VAL A 61 -0.64 6.18 2.67
N PHE A 62 -1.62 6.07 1.78
CA PHE A 62 -2.53 4.95 1.68
C PHE A 62 -2.13 4.11 0.46
N VAL A 63 -1.98 2.80 0.64
CA VAL A 63 -1.65 1.85 -0.42
C VAL A 63 -2.69 0.73 -0.39
N ALA A 64 -3.43 0.56 -1.48
CA ALA A 64 -4.25 -0.64 -1.70
C ALA A 64 -3.41 -1.67 -2.45
N PHE A 65 -3.41 -2.91 -1.96
CA PHE A 65 -2.59 -3.98 -2.52
C PHE A 65 -3.26 -5.34 -2.33
N THR A 66 -2.70 -6.34 -2.99
CA THR A 66 -3.04 -7.76 -2.77
C THR A 66 -1.76 -8.58 -2.67
N TYR A 67 -1.86 -9.81 -2.19
CA TYR A 67 -0.76 -10.75 -2.17
C TYR A 67 -0.85 -11.71 -3.34
N ARG A 68 0.30 -12.09 -3.91
CA ARG A 68 0.38 -13.06 -5.01
C ARG A 68 1.51 -14.03 -4.81
N HIS A 69 1.28 -15.29 -5.19
CA HIS A 69 2.34 -16.26 -5.37
C HIS A 69 2.80 -16.29 -6.83
N ARG A 70 4.09 -16.08 -7.09
CA ARG A 70 4.70 -16.21 -8.41
C ARG A 70 6.04 -16.92 -8.30
N ASN A 71 6.24 -17.97 -9.08
CA ASN A 71 7.50 -18.74 -9.14
C ASN A 71 8.02 -19.15 -7.75
N GLY A 72 7.13 -19.50 -6.82
CA GLY A 72 7.49 -19.85 -5.44
C GLY A 72 7.65 -18.68 -4.47
N HIS A 73 7.58 -17.43 -4.94
CA HIS A 73 7.70 -16.23 -4.10
C HIS A 73 6.34 -15.66 -3.71
N PHE A 74 6.21 -15.22 -2.46
CA PHE A 74 5.05 -14.49 -1.96
C PHE A 74 5.31 -12.98 -2.08
N LEU A 75 4.59 -12.32 -2.98
CA LEU A 75 4.84 -10.95 -3.40
C LEU A 75 3.66 -10.03 -3.03
N VAL A 76 3.98 -8.79 -2.70
CA VAL A 76 3.00 -7.70 -2.62
C VAL A 76 2.77 -7.15 -4.02
N ARG A 77 1.52 -7.11 -4.48
CA ARG A 77 1.13 -6.41 -5.71
C ARG A 77 0.36 -5.13 -5.37
N PRO A 78 0.99 -3.95 -5.47
CA PRO A 78 0.28 -2.69 -5.31
C PRO A 78 -0.74 -2.50 -6.43
N ILE A 79 -1.94 -2.04 -6.06
CA ILE A 79 -3.08 -1.79 -6.94
C ILE A 79 -3.28 -0.30 -7.14
N SER A 80 -3.13 0.48 -6.08
CA SER A 80 -3.12 1.94 -6.08
C SER A 80 -2.41 2.48 -4.84
N ALA A 81 -1.89 3.69 -4.93
CA ALA A 81 -1.33 4.43 -3.80
C ALA A 81 -1.71 5.89 -3.91
N ARG A 82 -1.90 6.58 -2.78
CA ARG A 82 -2.16 8.02 -2.74
C ARG A 82 -1.73 8.62 -1.41
N TYR A 83 -1.47 9.92 -1.39
CA TYR A 83 -1.38 10.64 -0.13
C TYR A 83 -2.76 10.72 0.54
N MET A 84 -2.77 10.60 1.86
CA MET A 84 -4.00 10.76 2.65
C MET A 84 -4.31 12.24 2.87
N HIS A 85 -5.59 12.61 2.82
CA HIS A 85 -6.04 13.93 3.22
C HIS A 85 -6.14 14.05 4.76
N ALA A 86 -6.06 15.26 5.30
CA ALA A 86 -6.05 15.52 6.75
C ALA A 86 -7.22 14.86 7.51
N LYS A 87 -8.41 14.80 6.90
CA LYS A 87 -9.59 14.14 7.47
C LYS A 87 -9.39 12.62 7.64
N GLU A 88 -8.68 11.99 6.73
CA GLU A 88 -8.39 10.55 6.78
C GLU A 88 -7.30 10.25 7.83
N ILE A 89 -6.31 11.14 7.94
CA ILE A 89 -5.28 11.07 8.99
C ILE A 89 -5.93 11.14 10.37
N ALA A 90 -6.90 12.02 10.59
CA ALA A 90 -7.60 12.11 11.89
C ALA A 90 -8.40 10.83 12.22
N ARG A 91 -8.95 10.13 11.22
CA ARG A 91 -9.70 8.89 11.40
C ARG A 91 -8.79 7.69 11.70
N HIS A 92 -7.61 7.63 11.09
CA HIS A 92 -6.66 6.53 11.25
C HIS A 92 -5.52 6.81 12.25
N GLY A 93 -5.35 8.07 12.69
CA GLY A 93 -4.29 8.51 13.58
C GLY A 93 -4.39 7.97 15.00
N ARG A 94 -5.56 7.47 15.42
CA ARG A 94 -5.73 6.78 16.70
C ARG A 94 -5.04 5.42 16.77
N TYR A 95 -4.55 4.87 15.65
CA TYR A 95 -3.83 3.59 15.58
C TYR A 95 -2.30 3.76 15.56
N GLN A 96 -1.78 4.99 15.70
CA GLN A 96 -0.34 5.31 15.65
C GLN A 96 0.21 5.86 16.99
N SER A 97 -0.53 5.74 18.11
CA SER A 97 -0.06 6.10 19.47
C SER A 97 0.46 4.90 20.23
#